data_AF-A0A1V4X718-F1
#
_entry.id   AF-A0A1V4X718-F1
#
_cell.length_a   1.000
_cell.length_b   1.000
_cell.length_c   1.000
_cell.angle_alpha   90.00
_cell.angle_beta   90.00
_cell.angle_gamma   90.00
#
_symmetry.space_group_name_H-M   'P 1'
#
loop_
_entity.id
_entity.type
_entity.pdbx_description
1 polymer ?
#
loop_
_entity_poly.entity_id
_entity_poly.type
_entity_poly.pdbx_seq_one_letter_code
_entity_poly.pdbx_strand_id
1 'polypeptide(L)'
;MNRNTDREVFSLNYRWKNLKNIPPLRWLIDELVQIADGLYLGQLLFATDKLFDEYDPACPVADYAYQNFGYFLLFDERWNGEARRLFPFLEIPENAPGVAAAPAAGMLERSKFSTFTFEEEECAPLNESVFQAVLADFKNSPTILHLLKYYSDSLQGTMDNNSPFFLKVQELFNRGIGITDMEGYYRGALVSWHSEGIFKLFDVNTISMAYNGLAVKFSTWTGKAFDAISRERLGEITDGFEKGEVPTRWGSNTQALRTFKEKFVGKLTEIARVWNEPVDYEEAQRNGYDVKNFFFIARQGCSVSRACPGKPIYQLNYRWPKLRTIIPDCYCIDELVQIAEGLYIGQLMYATKVFLPYDPAADPALYEYRNFGFFLLMDEEWHQIRLQIGYDLSNA
;
A
#
# COMPACT_ATOMS: atom_id res chain seq x y z
N MET A 1 -17.46 -41.11 10.19
CA MET A 1 -17.98 -40.97 8.81
C MET A 1 -19.40 -41.51 8.78
N ASN A 2 -20.41 -40.64 8.86
CA ASN A 2 -21.82 -41.03 8.74
C ASN A 2 -22.13 -41.30 7.26
N ARG A 3 -22.40 -42.57 6.94
CA ARG A 3 -23.00 -43.04 5.68
C ARG A 3 -24.51 -42.91 5.83
N ASN A 4 -25.18 -42.04 5.06
CA ASN A 4 -26.59 -42.18 4.62
C ASN A 4 -27.19 -40.90 4.00
N THR A 5 -26.42 -40.18 3.18
CA THR A 5 -27.02 -39.37 2.13
C THR A 5 -26.12 -39.54 0.92
N ASP A 6 -26.65 -40.09 -0.18
CA ASP A 6 -26.00 -40.10 -1.49
C ASP A 6 -25.85 -38.65 -1.94
N ARG A 7 -24.79 -37.99 -1.48
CA ARG A 7 -24.43 -36.63 -1.90
C ARG A 7 -23.27 -36.77 -2.86
N GLU A 8 -23.40 -36.18 -4.02
CA GLU A 8 -22.30 -36.05 -4.95
C GLU A 8 -21.25 -35.12 -4.33
N VAL A 9 -20.06 -35.66 -4.08
CA VAL A 9 -18.93 -34.92 -3.53
C VAL A 9 -17.94 -34.69 -4.66
N PHE A 10 -17.68 -33.42 -4.98
CA PHE A 10 -16.65 -33.03 -5.94
C PHE A 10 -15.34 -32.84 -5.18
N SER A 11 -14.25 -33.44 -5.66
CA SER A 11 -12.94 -33.27 -5.03
C SER A 11 -12.02 -32.43 -5.91
N LEU A 12 -11.44 -31.38 -5.32
CA LEU A 12 -10.36 -30.61 -5.92
C LEU A 12 -9.05 -31.06 -5.29
N ASN A 13 -8.20 -31.72 -6.08
CA ASN A 13 -6.95 -32.27 -5.57
C ASN A 13 -5.76 -31.43 -6.03
N TYR A 14 -5.19 -30.66 -5.10
CA TYR A 14 -4.06 -29.77 -5.36
C TYR A 14 -2.70 -30.49 -5.31
N ARG A 15 -2.69 -31.79 -4.99
CA ARG A 15 -1.49 -32.57 -4.74
C ARG A 15 -0.90 -33.20 -6.00
N TRP A 16 -1.60 -33.16 -7.13
CA TRP A 16 -1.10 -33.68 -8.40
C TRP A 16 0.24 -33.04 -8.76
N LYS A 17 1.28 -33.87 -8.94
CA LYS A 17 2.66 -33.42 -9.16
C LYS A 17 2.81 -32.39 -10.30
N ASN A 18 2.00 -32.52 -11.35
CA ASN A 18 2.06 -31.64 -12.52
C ASN A 18 1.50 -30.24 -12.26
N LEU A 19 0.74 -30.03 -11.17
CA LEU A 19 0.26 -28.70 -10.77
C LEU A 19 1.38 -27.85 -10.15
N LYS A 20 2.50 -28.46 -9.73
CA LYS A 20 3.66 -27.76 -9.14
C LYS A 20 3.31 -26.86 -7.94
N ASN A 21 2.24 -27.19 -7.21
CA ASN A 21 1.85 -26.49 -6.00
C ASN A 21 2.95 -26.64 -4.93
N ILE A 22 3.19 -25.59 -4.15
CA ILE A 22 4.13 -25.60 -3.02
C ILE A 22 3.38 -25.84 -1.71
N PRO A 23 4.05 -26.24 -0.61
CA PRO A 23 3.42 -26.26 0.71
C PRO A 23 2.75 -24.93 1.10
N PRO A 24 1.60 -24.96 1.78
CA PRO A 24 0.87 -26.17 2.21
C PRO A 24 -0.07 -26.74 1.13
N LEU A 25 -0.29 -26.03 0.01
CA LEU A 25 -1.27 -26.42 -1.03
C LEU A 25 -1.01 -27.79 -1.65
N ARG A 26 0.25 -28.23 -1.74
CA ARG A 26 0.58 -29.59 -2.20
C ARG A 26 0.10 -30.73 -1.28
N TRP A 27 -0.41 -30.39 -0.09
CA TRP A 27 -1.00 -31.33 0.87
C TRP A 27 -2.52 -31.23 0.91
N LEU A 28 -3.12 -30.30 0.16
CA LEU A 28 -4.53 -29.96 0.21
C LEU A 28 -5.35 -30.81 -0.77
N ILE A 29 -6.47 -31.30 -0.26
CA ILE A 29 -7.64 -31.70 -1.04
C ILE A 29 -8.82 -30.90 -0.51
N ASP A 30 -9.62 -30.34 -1.41
CA ASP A 30 -10.93 -29.82 -1.06
C ASP A 30 -12.00 -30.82 -1.45
N GLU A 31 -13.02 -30.93 -0.61
CA GLU A 31 -14.25 -31.64 -0.93
C GLU A 31 -15.41 -30.65 -0.92
N LEU A 32 -16.16 -30.62 -2.00
CA LEU A 32 -17.27 -29.70 -2.23
C LEU A 32 -18.56 -30.49 -2.30
N VAL A 33 -19.59 -29.95 -1.65
CA VAL A 33 -20.96 -30.46 -1.74
C VAL A 33 -21.87 -29.31 -2.11
N GLN A 34 -22.70 -29.50 -3.14
CA GLN A 34 -23.71 -28.51 -3.47
C GLN A 34 -24.81 -28.55 -2.41
N ILE A 35 -25.04 -27.42 -1.75
CA ILE A 35 -26.05 -27.30 -0.68
C ILE A 35 -27.30 -26.52 -1.14
N ALA A 36 -27.16 -25.73 -2.21
CA ALA A 36 -28.25 -25.14 -2.98
C ALA A 36 -27.79 -24.89 -4.43
N ASP A 37 -28.71 -24.62 -5.35
CA ASP A 37 -28.37 -24.31 -6.74
C ASP A 37 -27.39 -23.12 -6.79
N GLY A 38 -26.19 -23.30 -7.37
CA GLY A 38 -25.13 -22.30 -7.38
C GLY A 38 -24.36 -22.05 -6.06
N LEU A 39 -24.64 -22.79 -4.98
CA LEU A 39 -24.00 -22.64 -3.67
C LEU A 39 -23.36 -23.96 -3.21
N TYR A 40 -22.05 -23.93 -3.00
CA TYR A 40 -21.26 -25.11 -2.61
C TYR A 40 -20.61 -24.88 -1.26
N LEU A 41 -20.71 -25.88 -0.39
CA LEU A 41 -19.96 -25.95 0.86
C LEU A 41 -18.73 -26.82 0.65
N GLY A 42 -17.57 -26.18 0.76
CA GLY A 42 -16.27 -26.82 0.74
C GLY A 42 -15.72 -27.10 2.12
N GLN A 43 -14.95 -28.18 2.24
CA GLN A 43 -14.06 -28.41 3.37
C GLN A 43 -12.61 -28.52 2.91
N LEU A 44 -11.70 -27.96 3.70
CA LEU A 44 -10.26 -27.99 3.48
C LEU A 44 -9.68 -29.21 4.19
N LEU A 45 -9.18 -30.19 3.44
CA LEU A 45 -8.56 -31.40 3.98
C LEU A 45 -7.06 -31.40 3.70
N PHE A 46 -6.24 -31.23 4.74
CA PHE A 46 -4.79 -31.35 4.61
C PHE A 46 -4.33 -32.73 5.04
N ALA A 47 -3.49 -33.35 4.23
CA ALA A 47 -2.75 -34.54 4.65
C ALA A 47 -1.89 -34.17 5.87
N THR A 48 -1.91 -35.01 6.90
CA THR A 48 -1.05 -34.85 8.08
C THR A 48 0.06 -35.89 8.17
N ASP A 49 0.03 -36.86 7.26
CA ASP A 49 1.08 -37.86 7.06
C ASP A 49 1.60 -37.81 5.61
N LYS A 50 2.76 -38.43 5.35
CA LYS A 50 3.42 -38.47 4.04
C LYS A 50 3.68 -37.09 3.42
N LEU A 51 3.98 -36.10 4.26
CA LEU A 51 4.18 -34.68 3.85
C LEU A 51 5.39 -34.45 2.94
N PHE A 52 6.34 -35.38 2.96
CA PHE A 52 7.57 -35.34 2.17
C PHE A 52 7.51 -36.26 0.94
N ASP A 53 6.50 -37.11 0.84
CA ASP A 53 6.31 -38.02 -0.29
C ASP A 53 5.58 -37.29 -1.43
N GLU A 54 5.81 -37.72 -2.66
CA GLU A 54 4.95 -37.32 -3.77
C GLU A 54 3.54 -37.90 -3.60
N TYR A 55 2.54 -37.18 -4.10
CA TYR A 55 1.17 -37.70 -4.10
C TYR A 55 1.05 -38.90 -5.04
N ASP A 56 0.52 -40.00 -4.50
CA ASP A 56 0.25 -41.25 -5.19
C ASP A 56 -1.25 -41.54 -5.14
N PRO A 57 -1.97 -41.46 -6.26
CA PRO A 57 -3.41 -41.73 -6.30
C PRO A 57 -3.74 -43.21 -6.03
N ALA A 58 -2.77 -44.13 -6.08
CA ALA A 58 -2.97 -45.53 -5.71
C ALA A 58 -2.82 -45.78 -4.19
N CYS A 59 -2.26 -44.82 -3.44
CA CYS A 59 -2.13 -44.91 -2.00
C CYS A 59 -3.52 -44.78 -1.34
N PRO A 60 -3.90 -45.68 -0.41
CA PRO A 60 -5.16 -45.57 0.31
C PRO A 60 -5.33 -44.20 0.98
N VAL A 61 -6.49 -43.57 0.80
CA VAL A 61 -6.77 -42.21 1.35
C VAL A 61 -6.52 -42.12 2.86
N ALA A 62 -6.80 -43.20 3.59
CA ALA A 62 -6.57 -43.26 5.04
C ALA A 62 -5.10 -43.08 5.43
N ASP A 63 -4.17 -43.50 4.57
CA ASP A 63 -2.72 -43.47 4.82
C ASP A 63 -2.13 -42.05 4.71
N TYR A 64 -2.88 -41.09 4.16
CA TYR A 64 -2.52 -39.67 4.17
C TYR A 64 -2.96 -38.94 5.45
N ALA A 65 -3.77 -39.59 6.29
CA ALA A 65 -4.32 -39.06 7.53
C ALA A 65 -4.87 -37.63 7.36
N TYR A 66 -5.79 -37.45 6.42
CA TYR A 66 -6.39 -36.13 6.17
C TYR A 66 -7.13 -35.62 7.41
N GLN A 67 -6.89 -34.36 7.77
CA GLN A 67 -7.64 -33.64 8.80
C GLN A 67 -8.35 -32.44 8.18
N ASN A 68 -9.52 -32.10 8.74
CA ASN A 68 -10.26 -30.92 8.35
C ASN A 68 -9.66 -29.69 9.04
N PHE A 69 -9.30 -28.68 8.24
CA PHE A 69 -8.72 -27.42 8.70
C PHE A 69 -9.65 -26.22 8.54
N GLY A 70 -10.87 -26.44 8.04
CA GLY A 70 -11.85 -25.40 7.88
C GLY A 70 -12.88 -25.71 6.79
N TYR A 71 -13.79 -24.76 6.64
CA TYR A 71 -14.84 -24.77 5.64
C TYR A 71 -14.77 -23.49 4.82
N PHE A 72 -15.24 -23.56 3.59
CA PHE A 72 -15.38 -22.42 2.71
C PHE A 72 -16.67 -22.55 1.89
N LEU A 73 -17.12 -21.45 1.31
CA LEU A 73 -18.26 -21.43 0.42
C LEU A 73 -17.81 -21.00 -0.97
N LEU A 74 -18.33 -21.66 -2.00
CA LEU A 74 -18.24 -21.17 -3.38
C LEU A 74 -19.63 -20.76 -3.84
N PHE A 75 -19.67 -19.61 -4.50
CA PHE A 75 -20.88 -18.93 -4.92
C PHE A 75 -20.84 -18.74 -6.43
N ASP A 76 -21.98 -18.93 -7.08
CA ASP A 76 -22.22 -18.27 -8.36
C ASP A 76 -22.53 -16.77 -8.17
N GLU A 77 -22.74 -16.06 -9.27
CA GLU A 77 -23.00 -14.62 -9.25
C GLU A 77 -24.24 -14.24 -8.40
N ARG A 78 -25.26 -15.09 -8.36
CA ARG A 78 -26.49 -14.85 -7.58
C ARG A 78 -26.19 -14.84 -6.09
N TRP A 79 -25.42 -15.84 -5.62
CA TRP A 79 -25.04 -15.94 -4.21
C TRP A 79 -23.99 -14.91 -3.79
N ASN A 80 -23.14 -14.44 -4.71
CA ASN A 80 -22.21 -13.35 -4.42
C ASN A 80 -22.93 -12.06 -4.01
N GLY A 81 -24.01 -11.68 -4.72
CA GLY A 81 -24.82 -10.52 -4.35
C GLY A 81 -25.42 -10.66 -2.94
N GLU A 82 -25.90 -11.87 -2.62
CA GLU A 82 -26.52 -12.13 -1.33
C GLU A 82 -25.50 -12.22 -0.18
N ALA A 83 -24.33 -12.78 -0.44
CA ALA A 83 -23.23 -12.80 0.51
C ALA A 83 -22.73 -11.38 0.82
N ARG A 84 -22.69 -10.47 -0.16
CA ARG A 84 -22.40 -9.05 0.09
C ARG A 84 -23.48 -8.38 0.93
N ARG A 85 -24.76 -8.66 0.67
CA ARG A 85 -25.88 -8.12 1.45
C ARG A 85 -25.81 -8.56 2.91
N LEU A 86 -25.49 -9.83 3.16
CA LEU A 86 -25.47 -10.43 4.50
C LEU A 86 -24.16 -10.18 5.25
N PHE A 87 -23.04 -10.11 4.54
CA PHE A 87 -21.69 -9.94 5.08
C PHE A 87 -20.97 -8.76 4.42
N PRO A 88 -21.51 -7.53 4.54
CA PRO A 88 -20.95 -6.36 3.86
C PRO A 88 -19.51 -6.01 4.32
N PHE A 89 -19.06 -6.59 5.44
CA PHE A 89 -17.72 -6.40 5.98
C PHE A 89 -16.67 -7.38 5.44
N LEU A 90 -17.07 -8.42 4.69
CA LEU A 90 -16.15 -9.43 4.14
C LEU A 90 -15.53 -9.02 2.79
N GLU A 91 -15.88 -7.83 2.26
CA GLU A 91 -15.39 -7.29 0.98
C GLU A 91 -15.35 -8.34 -0.13
N ILE A 92 -16.41 -9.14 -0.23
CA ILE A 92 -16.56 -10.17 -1.25
C ILE A 92 -16.54 -9.46 -2.60
N PRO A 93 -15.47 -9.58 -3.40
CA PRO A 93 -15.23 -8.68 -4.51
C PRO A 93 -16.32 -8.88 -5.55
N GLU A 94 -16.66 -7.82 -6.30
CA GLU A 94 -17.72 -7.86 -7.33
C GLU A 94 -17.53 -9.03 -8.30
N ASN A 95 -16.26 -9.32 -8.54
CA ASN A 95 -15.71 -10.37 -9.36
C ASN A 95 -14.49 -10.95 -8.62
N ALA A 96 -14.20 -12.25 -8.75
CA ALA A 96 -13.11 -12.91 -8.01
C ALA A 96 -11.75 -12.19 -8.14
N PRO A 97 -10.82 -12.26 -7.17
CA PRO A 97 -9.49 -11.66 -7.29
C PRO A 97 -8.79 -12.22 -8.54
N GLY A 98 -8.36 -11.33 -9.46
CA GLY A 98 -7.83 -11.70 -10.77
C GLY A 98 -8.85 -11.64 -11.92
N VAL A 99 -10.12 -11.39 -11.60
CA VAL A 99 -11.16 -10.98 -12.53
C VAL A 99 -11.62 -9.62 -12.05
N ALA A 100 -10.82 -8.56 -12.18
CA ALA A 100 -11.47 -7.25 -12.28
C ALA A 100 -12.42 -7.37 -13.49
N ALA A 101 -13.67 -6.89 -13.39
CA ALA A 101 -14.49 -6.74 -14.58
C ALA A 101 -13.59 -6.06 -15.63
N ALA A 102 -13.48 -6.65 -16.81
CA ALA A 102 -12.77 -6.00 -17.91
C ALA A 102 -13.31 -4.56 -17.95
N PRO A 103 -12.43 -3.54 -17.99
CA PRO A 103 -12.87 -2.16 -17.90
C PRO A 103 -14.03 -1.96 -18.86
N ALA A 104 -15.06 -1.22 -18.44
CA ALA A 104 -16.07 -0.75 -19.39
C ALA A 104 -15.31 -0.23 -20.61
N ALA A 105 -15.61 -0.79 -21.79
CA ALA A 105 -14.83 -0.53 -23.00
C ALA A 105 -14.62 0.99 -23.13
N GLY A 106 -13.35 1.43 -23.10
CA GLY A 106 -12.97 2.85 -23.12
C GLY A 106 -12.45 3.46 -21.81
N MET A 107 -12.47 2.77 -20.65
CA MET A 107 -11.88 3.33 -19.41
C MET A 107 -10.38 3.59 -19.58
N LEU A 108 -9.62 2.62 -20.09
CA LEU A 108 -8.18 2.77 -20.34
C LEU A 108 -7.84 3.71 -21.51
N GLU A 109 -8.83 4.10 -22.32
CA GLU A 109 -8.65 5.02 -23.44
C GLU A 109 -8.72 6.50 -23.01
N ARG A 110 -9.03 6.77 -21.74
CA ARG A 110 -9.03 8.14 -21.20
C ARG A 110 -7.61 8.70 -21.19
N SER A 111 -7.45 9.91 -21.72
CA SER A 111 -6.18 10.64 -21.75
C SER A 111 -5.53 10.77 -20.36
N LYS A 112 -6.35 10.88 -19.30
CA LYS A 112 -5.91 10.91 -17.90
C LYS A 112 -4.89 9.80 -17.56
N PHE A 113 -5.08 8.59 -18.09
CA PHE A 113 -4.22 7.46 -17.71
C PHE A 113 -2.90 7.38 -18.49
N SER A 114 -2.75 8.19 -19.53
CA SER A 114 -1.61 8.16 -20.46
C SER A 114 -0.91 9.51 -20.63
N THR A 115 -1.42 10.58 -20.00
CA THR A 115 -0.89 11.93 -20.13
C THR A 115 -0.19 12.35 -18.84
N PHE A 116 1.11 12.62 -18.93
CA PHE A 116 1.84 13.22 -17.84
C PHE A 116 1.51 14.71 -17.69
N THR A 117 1.47 15.19 -16.46
CA THR A 117 1.38 16.62 -16.12
C THR A 117 2.70 17.06 -15.51
N PHE A 118 3.42 17.95 -16.18
CA PHE A 118 4.72 18.44 -15.75
C PHE A 118 4.75 19.96 -15.63
N GLU A 119 5.65 20.48 -14.81
CA GLU A 119 5.91 21.91 -14.71
C GLU A 119 6.45 22.47 -16.03
N GLU A 120 5.97 23.65 -16.41
CA GLU A 120 6.43 24.37 -17.60
C GLU A 120 7.81 25.02 -17.37
N GLU A 121 8.10 25.46 -16.15
CA GLU A 121 9.35 26.11 -15.76
C GLU A 121 10.29 25.14 -15.03
N GLU A 122 11.58 25.18 -15.36
CA GLU A 122 12.59 24.31 -14.76
C GLU A 122 12.94 24.76 -13.34
N CYS A 123 12.28 24.17 -12.32
CA CYS A 123 12.56 24.43 -10.91
C CYS A 123 13.47 23.37 -10.24
N ALA A 124 13.89 22.33 -10.97
CA ALA A 124 14.72 21.23 -10.49
C ALA A 124 15.73 20.79 -11.57
N PRO A 125 16.85 20.15 -11.20
CA PRO A 125 17.76 19.59 -12.18
C PRO A 125 17.06 18.47 -12.96
N LEU A 126 16.77 18.75 -14.22
CA LEU A 126 16.17 17.80 -15.15
C LEU A 126 17.26 17.00 -15.85
N ASN A 127 17.05 15.70 -16.01
CA ASN A 127 17.92 14.85 -16.79
C ASN A 127 17.18 14.33 -18.02
N GLU A 128 17.34 15.03 -19.14
CA GLU A 128 16.65 14.71 -20.38
C GLU A 128 16.97 13.29 -20.88
N SER A 129 18.20 12.78 -20.66
CA SER A 129 18.54 11.41 -21.07
C SER A 129 17.76 10.36 -20.26
N VAL A 130 17.55 10.59 -18.96
CA VAL A 130 16.74 9.73 -18.10
C VAL A 130 15.28 9.83 -18.50
N PHE A 131 14.79 11.04 -18.77
CA PHE A 131 13.39 11.25 -19.18
C PHE A 131 13.07 10.61 -20.54
N GLN A 132 13.97 10.69 -21.52
CA GLN A 132 13.80 9.96 -22.78
C GLN A 132 13.75 8.44 -22.57
N ALA A 133 14.49 7.91 -21.59
CA ALA A 133 14.38 6.50 -21.21
C ALA A 133 13.01 6.19 -20.55
N VAL A 134 12.46 7.10 -19.73
CA VAL A 134 11.10 6.99 -19.20
C VAL A 134 10.07 6.92 -20.33
N LEU A 135 10.17 7.83 -21.31
CA LEU A 135 9.27 7.84 -22.47
C LEU A 135 9.40 6.58 -23.33
N ALA A 136 10.62 6.02 -23.46
CA ALA A 136 10.84 4.78 -24.17
C ALA A 136 10.18 3.58 -23.48
N ASP A 137 10.29 3.48 -22.16
CA ASP A 137 9.61 2.44 -21.37
C ASP A 137 8.08 2.62 -21.43
N PHE A 138 7.61 3.87 -21.37
CA PHE A 138 6.19 4.20 -21.39
C PHE A 138 5.50 3.77 -22.69
N LYS A 139 6.19 3.79 -23.84
CA LYS A 139 5.64 3.28 -25.13
C LYS A 139 5.15 1.83 -25.06
N ASN A 140 5.69 1.04 -24.13
CA ASN A 140 5.32 -0.36 -23.92
C ASN A 140 4.33 -0.54 -22.76
N SER A 141 3.87 0.54 -22.15
CA SER A 141 3.00 0.53 -20.97
C SER A 141 1.61 1.07 -21.33
N PRO A 142 0.53 0.34 -21.01
CA PRO A 142 -0.83 0.82 -21.30
C PRO A 142 -1.21 2.12 -20.57
N THR A 143 -0.73 2.30 -19.34
CA THR A 143 -0.97 3.49 -18.52
C THR A 143 0.28 3.86 -17.73
N ILE A 144 0.30 5.07 -17.17
CA ILE A 144 1.39 5.54 -16.30
C ILE A 144 1.55 4.61 -15.09
N LEU A 145 0.45 4.05 -14.57
CA LEU A 145 0.51 3.14 -13.43
C LEU A 145 1.16 1.78 -13.78
N HIS A 146 1.00 1.29 -15.01
CA HIS A 146 1.73 0.10 -15.47
C HIS A 146 3.24 0.35 -15.52
N LEU A 147 3.65 1.54 -15.99
CA LEU A 147 5.05 1.95 -16.00
C LEU A 147 5.63 1.98 -14.57
N LEU A 148 4.90 2.60 -13.63
CA LEU A 148 5.33 2.69 -12.24
C LEU A 148 5.36 1.32 -11.55
N LYS A 149 4.43 0.42 -11.86
CA LYS A 149 4.48 -0.97 -11.42
C LYS A 149 5.73 -1.66 -11.95
N TYR A 150 6.02 -1.53 -13.25
CA TYR A 150 7.23 -2.10 -13.86
C TYR A 150 8.50 -1.61 -13.16
N TYR A 151 8.57 -0.32 -12.81
CA TYR A 151 9.69 0.22 -12.03
C TYR A 151 9.75 -0.34 -10.62
N SER A 152 8.61 -0.43 -9.92
CA SER A 152 8.54 -1.03 -8.59
C SER A 152 8.98 -2.48 -8.61
N ASP A 153 8.44 -3.32 -9.49
CA ASP A 153 8.82 -4.72 -9.66
C ASP A 153 10.33 -4.87 -9.95
N SER A 154 10.89 -3.95 -10.73
CA SER A 154 12.33 -3.96 -11.08
C SER A 154 13.23 -3.53 -9.92
N LEU A 155 12.71 -2.74 -8.98
CA LEU A 155 13.40 -2.35 -7.76
C LEU A 155 13.29 -3.42 -6.66
N GLN A 156 12.32 -4.34 -6.76
CA GLN A 156 12.20 -5.45 -5.81
C GLN A 156 13.48 -6.31 -5.83
N GLY A 157 14.14 -6.40 -4.66
CA GLY A 157 15.36 -7.20 -4.48
C GLY A 157 16.68 -6.46 -4.69
N THR A 158 16.67 -5.19 -5.10
CA THR A 158 17.90 -4.36 -5.18
C THR A 158 17.70 -3.01 -4.49
N MET A 159 18.43 -2.79 -3.40
CA MET A 159 18.34 -1.57 -2.57
C MET A 159 19.38 -0.52 -3.00
N ASP A 160 19.37 -0.11 -4.27
CA ASP A 160 20.33 0.87 -4.81
C ASP A 160 19.63 2.14 -5.32
N ASN A 161 19.90 3.27 -4.65
CA ASN A 161 19.42 4.60 -5.08
C ASN A 161 20.05 5.06 -6.40
N ASN A 162 21.10 4.39 -6.88
CA ASN A 162 21.69 4.60 -8.19
C ASN A 162 21.11 3.66 -9.25
N SER A 163 20.13 2.83 -8.90
CA SER A 163 19.40 2.02 -9.86
C SER A 163 18.81 2.92 -10.95
N PRO A 164 18.94 2.55 -12.25
CA PRO A 164 18.30 3.30 -13.33
C PRO A 164 16.80 3.50 -13.11
N PHE A 165 16.11 2.56 -12.46
CA PHE A 165 14.68 2.67 -12.16
C PHE A 165 14.39 3.69 -11.05
N PHE A 166 15.25 3.76 -10.03
CA PHE A 166 15.12 4.77 -8.98
C PHE A 166 15.31 6.18 -9.55
N LEU A 167 16.33 6.36 -10.40
CA LEU A 167 16.58 7.63 -11.09
C LEU A 167 15.43 8.02 -12.02
N LYS A 168 14.79 7.07 -12.69
CA LYS A 168 13.61 7.31 -13.53
C LYS A 168 12.41 7.80 -12.71
N VAL A 169 12.16 7.23 -11.52
CA VAL A 169 11.09 7.71 -10.63
C VAL A 169 11.44 9.10 -10.07
N GLN A 170 12.71 9.34 -9.70
CA GLN A 170 13.17 10.67 -9.28
C GLN A 170 12.98 11.72 -10.40
N GLU A 171 13.26 11.37 -11.65
CA GLU A 171 13.05 12.27 -12.78
C GLU A 171 11.56 12.63 -12.97
N LEU A 172 10.65 11.66 -12.82
CA LEU A 172 9.21 11.92 -12.80
C LEU A 172 8.80 12.86 -11.66
N PHE A 173 9.37 12.68 -10.46
CA PHE A 173 9.16 13.58 -9.34
C PHE A 173 9.67 15.00 -9.64
N ASN A 174 10.87 15.13 -10.19
CA ASN A 174 11.48 16.42 -10.50
C ASN A 174 10.66 17.23 -11.50
N ARG A 175 10.00 16.56 -12.45
CA ARG A 175 9.14 17.19 -13.46
C ARG A 175 7.70 17.43 -13.00
N GLY A 176 7.22 16.69 -11.99
CA GLY A 176 5.85 16.81 -11.50
C GLY A 176 5.51 18.20 -10.96
N ILE A 177 4.23 18.56 -11.02
CA ILE A 177 3.70 19.86 -10.62
C ILE A 177 3.56 19.95 -9.10
N GLY A 178 4.07 21.03 -8.51
CA GLY A 178 3.81 21.36 -7.11
C GLY A 178 2.32 21.55 -6.81
N ILE A 179 1.82 20.90 -5.76
CA ILE A 179 0.39 20.92 -5.42
C ILE A 179 0.10 22.10 -4.49
N THR A 180 -0.98 22.84 -4.76
CA THR A 180 -1.40 23.99 -3.95
C THR A 180 -2.26 23.58 -2.76
N ASP A 181 -3.11 22.57 -2.93
CA ASP A 181 -4.00 22.05 -1.89
C ASP A 181 -4.44 20.61 -2.21
N MET A 182 -4.74 19.83 -1.18
CA MET A 182 -5.29 18.47 -1.28
C MET A 182 -6.41 18.29 -0.25
N GLU A 183 -7.48 17.58 -0.61
CA GLU A 183 -8.59 17.33 0.31
C GLU A 183 -9.13 15.92 0.14
N GLY A 184 -9.60 15.35 1.25
CA GLY A 184 -10.20 14.02 1.26
C GLY A 184 -9.16 12.92 1.36
N TYR A 185 -9.48 11.75 0.82
CA TYR A 185 -8.68 10.55 1.01
C TYR A 185 -8.13 10.03 -0.32
N TYR A 186 -6.83 9.70 -0.31
CA TYR A 186 -6.12 9.17 -1.46
C TYR A 186 -5.49 7.82 -1.14
N ARG A 187 -5.62 6.90 -2.09
CA ARG A 187 -5.16 5.52 -2.01
C ARG A 187 -3.65 5.45 -2.14
N GLY A 188 -3.01 4.69 -1.26
CA GLY A 188 -1.57 4.51 -1.20
C GLY A 188 -1.09 3.32 -2.00
N ALA A 189 0.07 3.46 -2.65
CA ALA A 189 0.86 2.34 -3.13
C ALA A 189 2.34 2.63 -2.95
N LEU A 190 3.14 1.64 -2.57
CA LEU A 190 4.57 1.78 -2.45
C LEU A 190 5.25 1.51 -3.80
N VAL A 191 6.14 2.41 -4.23
CA VAL A 191 6.97 2.18 -5.43
C VAL A 191 8.30 1.59 -5.02
N SER A 192 8.97 2.22 -4.05
CA SER A 192 10.25 1.75 -3.50
C SER A 192 10.42 2.21 -2.06
N TRP A 193 11.13 1.40 -1.26
CA TRP A 193 11.48 1.72 0.12
C TRP A 193 12.86 1.18 0.47
N HIS A 194 13.68 2.02 1.09
CA HIS A 194 15.03 1.69 1.54
C HIS A 194 15.11 1.71 3.07
N SER A 195 14.83 0.59 3.73
CA SER A 195 14.87 0.48 5.20
C SER A 195 16.29 0.35 5.78
N GLU A 196 17.25 -0.21 5.05
CA GLU A 196 18.56 -0.54 5.66
C GLU A 196 19.35 0.70 6.09
N GLY A 197 19.29 1.79 5.32
CA GLY A 197 19.99 3.03 5.64
C GLY A 197 19.42 3.73 6.88
N ILE A 198 18.09 3.68 7.08
CA ILE A 198 17.43 4.38 8.17
C ILE A 198 17.70 3.68 9.50
N PHE A 199 17.54 2.35 9.57
CA PHE A 199 17.74 1.61 10.81
C PHE A 199 19.21 1.52 11.22
N LYS A 200 20.14 1.49 10.25
CA LYS A 200 21.58 1.60 10.51
C LYS A 200 21.96 2.98 11.06
N LEU A 201 21.29 4.04 10.63
CA LEU A 201 21.51 5.41 11.12
C LEU A 201 21.01 5.60 12.56
N PHE A 202 19.96 4.88 12.96
CA PHE A 202 19.34 5.00 14.29
C PHE A 202 19.84 3.97 15.33
N ASP A 203 20.75 3.06 14.98
CA ASP A 203 21.32 2.01 15.87
C ASP A 203 20.25 1.22 16.68
N VAL A 204 19.06 1.03 16.09
CA VAL A 204 17.90 0.44 16.79
C VAL A 204 17.89 -1.08 16.67
N ASN A 205 18.80 -1.75 17.37
CA ASN A 205 18.96 -3.21 17.33
C ASN A 205 17.75 -4.02 17.87
N THR A 206 16.75 -3.40 18.50
CA THR A 206 15.60 -4.10 19.12
C THR A 206 14.26 -3.87 18.41
N ILE A 207 14.07 -2.74 17.72
CA ILE A 207 12.89 -2.49 16.87
C ILE A 207 13.11 -2.99 15.43
N SER A 208 14.37 -3.12 14.99
CA SER A 208 14.71 -3.66 13.68
C SER A 208 14.19 -5.09 13.46
N MET A 209 14.09 -5.93 14.50
CA MET A 209 13.52 -7.27 14.37
C MET A 209 11.99 -7.26 14.16
N ALA A 210 11.27 -6.33 14.81
CA ALA A 210 9.82 -6.21 14.67
C ALA A 210 9.43 -5.51 13.34
N TYR A 211 10.19 -4.48 12.95
CA TYR A 211 9.93 -3.72 11.73
C TYR A 211 10.44 -4.42 10.45
N ASN A 212 11.69 -4.95 10.43
CA ASN A 212 12.25 -5.59 9.23
C ASN A 212 11.77 -7.03 9.00
N GLY A 213 11.33 -7.74 10.05
CA GLY A 213 10.85 -9.12 9.94
C GLY A 213 9.35 -9.25 9.69
N LEU A 214 8.54 -8.33 10.25
CA LEU A 214 7.07 -8.37 10.24
C LEU A 214 6.46 -7.12 9.60
N ALA A 215 6.84 -5.89 9.96
CA ALA A 215 6.15 -4.69 9.44
C ALA A 215 6.35 -4.44 7.93
N VAL A 216 7.56 -4.67 7.38
CA VAL A 216 7.80 -4.55 5.92
C VAL A 216 7.04 -5.61 5.11
N LYS A 217 6.72 -6.77 5.71
CA LYS A 217 5.91 -7.81 5.06
C LYS A 217 4.39 -7.62 5.25
N PHE A 218 3.98 -6.69 6.12
CA PHE A 218 2.59 -6.47 6.52
C PHE A 218 2.32 -4.96 6.68
N SER A 219 2.57 -4.20 5.61
CA SER A 219 2.17 -2.80 5.57
C SER A 219 0.65 -2.72 5.55
N THR A 220 0.06 -2.38 6.69
CA THR A 220 -1.40 -2.14 6.81
C THR A 220 -1.82 -0.78 6.25
N TRP A 221 -0.88 -0.01 5.70
CA TRP A 221 -1.07 1.35 5.20
C TRP A 221 -1.91 1.34 3.93
N THR A 222 -3.08 1.97 3.95
CA THR A 222 -4.00 2.00 2.79
C THR A 222 -3.91 3.32 2.01
N GLY A 223 -3.34 4.37 2.60
CA GLY A 223 -3.26 5.70 1.98
C GLY A 223 -3.17 6.84 2.98
N LYS A 224 -3.53 8.05 2.53
CA LYS A 224 -3.49 9.26 3.36
C LYS A 224 -4.78 10.07 3.24
N ALA A 225 -5.22 10.63 4.35
CA ALA A 225 -6.35 11.55 4.42
C ALA A 225 -5.87 12.98 4.68
N PHE A 226 -6.58 13.96 4.12
CA PHE A 226 -6.31 15.39 4.20
C PHE A 226 -7.59 16.11 4.64
N ASP A 227 -7.70 16.29 5.95
CA ASP A 227 -8.85 16.90 6.59
C ASP A 227 -8.62 18.41 6.80
N ALA A 228 -9.70 19.18 6.94
CA ALA A 228 -9.61 20.59 7.29
C ALA A 228 -9.02 20.78 8.70
N ILE A 229 -8.20 21.82 8.89
CA ILE A 229 -7.66 22.18 10.21
C ILE A 229 -8.08 23.62 10.56
N SER A 230 -8.55 23.81 11.79
CA SER A 230 -8.84 25.15 12.30
C SER A 230 -7.53 25.91 12.59
N ARG A 231 -7.55 27.24 12.50
CA ARG A 231 -6.37 28.07 12.83
C ARG A 231 -5.91 27.89 14.27
N GLU A 232 -6.85 27.70 15.20
CA GLU A 232 -6.55 27.42 16.61
C GLU A 232 -5.79 26.10 16.76
N ARG A 233 -6.30 25.02 16.16
CA ARG A 233 -5.64 23.70 16.18
C ARG A 233 -4.28 23.73 15.48
N LEU A 234 -4.17 24.44 14.36
CA LEU A 234 -2.92 24.61 13.64
C LEU A 234 -1.88 25.33 14.51
N GLY A 235 -2.26 26.44 15.14
CA GLY A 235 -1.42 27.18 16.07
C GLY A 235 -1.04 26.34 17.29
N GLU A 236 -1.96 25.52 17.80
CA GLU A 236 -1.66 24.58 18.89
C GLU A 236 -0.60 23.57 18.47
N ILE A 237 -0.79 22.84 17.35
CA ILE A 237 0.12 21.76 16.92
C ILE A 237 1.50 22.29 16.53
N THR A 238 1.57 23.51 15.99
CA THR A 238 2.80 24.08 15.41
C THR A 238 3.45 25.15 16.30
N ASP A 239 3.01 25.27 17.56
CA ASP A 239 3.49 26.30 18.50
C ASP A 239 3.38 27.73 17.93
N GLY A 240 2.33 27.97 17.13
CA GLY A 240 2.04 29.25 16.50
C GLY A 240 2.92 29.58 15.28
N PHE A 241 3.79 28.66 14.85
CA PHE A 241 4.64 28.86 13.68
C PHE A 241 3.81 28.93 12.39
N GLU A 242 2.92 27.95 12.18
CA GLU A 242 2.03 27.96 11.03
C GLU A 242 0.82 28.85 11.30
N LYS A 243 0.66 29.89 10.47
CA LYS A 243 -0.40 30.91 10.62
C LYS A 243 -1.62 30.67 9.72
N GLY A 244 -1.57 29.65 8.87
CA GLY A 244 -2.61 29.38 7.88
C GLY A 244 -2.69 30.45 6.78
N GLU A 245 -1.53 30.97 6.37
CA GLU A 245 -1.39 31.94 5.26
C GLU A 245 -1.60 31.26 3.89
N VAL A 246 -1.33 29.96 3.82
CA VAL A 246 -1.61 29.10 2.67
C VAL A 246 -2.60 27.99 3.09
N PRO A 247 -3.33 27.38 2.13
CA PRO A 247 -4.10 26.17 2.40
C PRO A 247 -3.25 25.15 3.16
N THR A 248 -3.76 24.72 4.32
CA THR A 248 -3.08 23.82 5.24
C THR A 248 -4.09 22.78 5.71
N ARG A 249 -3.68 21.52 5.78
CA ARG A 249 -4.55 20.38 6.09
C ARG A 249 -4.01 19.60 7.30
N TRP A 250 -4.95 19.08 8.10
CA TRP A 250 -4.67 18.06 9.09
C TRP A 250 -4.60 16.73 8.36
N GLY A 251 -3.40 16.16 8.28
CA GLY A 251 -3.17 14.95 7.52
C GLY A 251 -2.95 13.74 8.40
N SER A 252 -3.31 12.57 7.89
CA SER A 252 -3.08 11.28 8.57
C SER A 252 -2.73 10.18 7.58
N ASN A 253 -1.87 9.26 7.99
CA ASN A 253 -1.84 7.95 7.38
C ASN A 253 -3.07 7.16 7.81
N THR A 254 -3.49 6.24 6.96
CA THR A 254 -4.68 5.40 7.19
C THR A 254 -4.28 3.93 7.13
N GLN A 255 -4.90 3.11 7.98
CA GLN A 255 -4.61 1.68 8.04
C GLN A 255 -5.88 0.83 8.17
N ALA A 256 -5.86 -0.35 7.52
CA ALA A 256 -6.87 -1.38 7.71
C ALA A 256 -6.42 -2.38 8.79
N LEU A 257 -7.29 -2.68 9.75
CA LEU A 257 -7.09 -3.52 10.93
C LEU A 257 -8.10 -4.67 11.00
N ARG A 258 -8.29 -5.38 9.89
CA ARG A 258 -9.39 -6.35 9.70
C ARG A 258 -8.94 -7.78 9.96
N THR A 259 -7.76 -8.14 9.46
CA THR A 259 -7.19 -9.47 9.63
C THR A 259 -6.53 -9.63 11.00
N PHE A 260 -6.33 -10.88 11.43
CA PHE A 260 -5.60 -11.16 12.68
C PHE A 260 -4.19 -10.56 12.68
N LYS A 261 -3.54 -10.53 11.52
CA LYS A 261 -2.20 -9.95 11.34
C LYS A 261 -2.24 -8.43 11.47
N GLU A 262 -3.19 -7.77 10.81
CA GLU A 262 -3.31 -6.32 10.93
C GLU A 262 -3.69 -5.90 12.35
N LYS A 263 -4.60 -6.62 13.01
CA LYS A 263 -4.96 -6.38 14.42
C LYS A 263 -3.75 -6.51 15.35
N PHE A 264 -2.84 -7.43 15.05
CA PHE A 264 -1.57 -7.56 15.78
C PHE A 264 -0.67 -6.34 15.57
N VAL A 265 -0.56 -5.83 14.33
CA VAL A 265 0.16 -4.58 14.03
C VAL A 265 -0.48 -3.40 14.77
N GLY A 266 -1.80 -3.25 14.72
CA GLY A 266 -2.54 -2.23 15.46
C GLY A 266 -2.21 -2.26 16.96
N LYS A 267 -2.21 -3.45 17.57
CA LYS A 267 -1.84 -3.62 18.99
C LYS A 267 -0.39 -3.23 19.29
N LEU A 268 0.55 -3.49 18.37
CA LEU A 268 1.94 -3.04 18.52
C LEU A 268 2.04 -1.50 18.48
N THR A 269 1.29 -0.84 17.59
CA THR A 269 1.28 0.64 17.53
C THR A 269 0.70 1.26 18.80
N GLU A 270 -0.33 0.64 19.39
CA GLU A 270 -0.90 1.06 20.67
C GLU A 270 0.13 0.93 21.81
N ILE A 271 0.85 -0.19 21.87
CA ILE A 271 1.94 -0.41 22.85
C ILE A 271 3.06 0.64 22.67
N ALA A 272 3.38 0.98 21.42
CA ALA A 272 4.34 2.03 21.08
C ALA A 272 3.82 3.45 21.36
N ARG A 273 2.59 3.60 21.88
CA ARG A 273 1.93 4.88 22.18
C ARG A 273 1.83 5.81 20.99
N VAL A 274 1.74 5.25 19.78
CA VAL A 274 1.43 6.02 18.58
C VAL A 274 0.05 6.62 18.74
N TRP A 275 -0.10 7.90 18.40
CA TRP A 275 -1.41 8.54 18.33
C TRP A 275 -2.23 7.89 17.23
N ASN A 276 -3.29 7.19 17.64
CA ASN A 276 -4.25 6.53 16.77
C ASN A 276 -5.65 7.10 17.03
N GLU A 277 -6.40 7.39 15.97
CA GLU A 277 -7.80 7.78 16.02
C GLU A 277 -8.62 6.74 15.23
N PRO A 278 -9.47 5.94 15.90
CA PRO A 278 -10.37 5.06 15.17
C PRO A 278 -11.36 5.91 14.36
N VAL A 279 -11.71 5.43 13.17
CA VAL A 279 -12.73 6.09 12.35
C VAL A 279 -14.11 5.51 12.61
N ASP A 280 -15.15 6.27 12.28
CA ASP A 280 -16.51 5.77 12.39
C ASP A 280 -16.81 4.70 11.32
N TYR A 281 -17.92 4.00 11.52
CA TYR A 281 -18.31 2.91 10.63
C TYR A 281 -18.57 3.37 9.19
N GLU A 282 -19.16 4.55 9.00
CA GLU A 282 -19.50 5.04 7.66
C GLU A 282 -18.25 5.41 6.87
N GLU A 283 -17.29 6.09 7.51
CA GLU A 283 -15.98 6.39 6.95
C GLU A 283 -15.20 5.11 6.65
N ALA A 284 -15.19 4.14 7.57
CA ALA A 284 -14.52 2.87 7.37
C ALA A 284 -15.10 2.08 6.19
N GLN A 285 -16.43 2.03 6.06
CA GLN A 285 -17.09 1.36 4.94
C GLN A 285 -16.81 2.06 3.61
N ARG A 286 -16.85 3.38 3.59
CA ARG A 286 -16.63 4.15 2.36
C ARG A 286 -15.18 4.09 1.89
N ASN A 287 -14.24 4.19 2.83
CA ASN A 287 -12.83 4.42 2.51
C ASN A 287 -11.93 3.21 2.78
N GLY A 288 -12.42 2.09 3.30
CA GLY A 288 -11.63 0.86 3.39
C GLY A 288 -10.50 0.88 4.44
N TYR A 289 -10.57 1.73 5.46
CA TYR A 289 -9.60 1.77 6.57
C TYR A 289 -10.29 1.91 7.92
N ASP A 290 -9.61 1.52 9.00
CA ASP A 290 -10.19 1.44 10.34
C ASP A 290 -9.58 2.46 11.32
N VAL A 291 -8.41 3.01 11.01
CA VAL A 291 -7.70 3.94 11.89
C VAL A 291 -6.92 5.00 11.11
N LYS A 292 -6.87 6.22 11.67
CA LYS A 292 -5.97 7.31 11.29
C LYS A 292 -4.82 7.41 12.29
N ASN A 293 -3.59 7.49 11.80
CA ASN A 293 -2.41 7.61 12.64
C ASN A 293 -1.24 8.28 11.89
N PHE A 294 -0.09 8.41 12.57
CA PHE A 294 1.08 9.14 12.04
C PHE A 294 0.65 10.46 11.41
N PHE A 295 0.02 11.31 12.23
CA PHE A 295 -0.51 12.59 11.79
C PHE A 295 0.59 13.52 11.30
N PHE A 296 0.23 14.44 10.41
CA PHE A 296 1.13 15.43 9.83
C PHE A 296 0.41 16.74 9.54
N ILE A 297 1.18 17.82 9.42
CA ILE A 297 0.69 19.08 8.87
C ILE A 297 1.06 19.11 7.39
N ALA A 298 0.04 19.21 6.53
CA ALA A 298 0.22 19.25 5.10
C ALA A 298 -0.01 20.65 4.54
N ARG A 299 0.90 21.15 3.70
CA ARG A 299 0.74 22.42 3.00
C ARG A 299 1.70 22.55 1.83
N GLN A 300 1.45 23.52 0.96
CA GLN A 300 2.42 23.91 -0.06
C GLN A 300 3.69 24.47 0.59
N GLY A 301 4.84 24.14 -0.01
CA GLY A 301 6.16 24.61 0.39
C GLY A 301 7.21 24.41 -0.70
N CYS A 302 8.48 24.55 -0.32
CA CYS A 302 9.62 24.24 -1.19
C CYS A 302 10.27 22.93 -0.75
N SER A 303 10.87 22.20 -1.70
CA SER A 303 11.59 20.97 -1.40
C SER A 303 12.71 21.22 -0.37
N VAL A 304 12.79 20.34 0.63
CA VAL A 304 13.91 20.24 1.59
C VAL A 304 15.09 19.47 1.00
N SER A 305 14.90 18.82 -0.16
CA SER A 305 15.97 18.16 -0.89
C SER A 305 16.99 19.18 -1.41
N ARG A 306 18.26 18.98 -1.06
CA ARG A 306 19.36 19.76 -1.65
C ARG A 306 19.49 19.57 -3.15
N ALA A 307 18.92 18.50 -3.71
CA ALA A 307 18.95 18.25 -5.15
C ALA A 307 17.99 19.16 -5.91
N CYS A 308 16.89 19.62 -5.30
CA CYS A 308 15.86 20.43 -5.97
C CYS A 308 15.54 21.70 -5.16
N PRO A 309 16.53 22.57 -4.87
CA PRO A 309 16.32 23.71 -3.98
C PRO A 309 15.25 24.65 -4.56
N GLY A 310 14.22 24.94 -3.77
CA GLY A 310 13.17 25.87 -4.15
C GLY A 310 12.04 25.27 -5.00
N LYS A 311 12.13 24.00 -5.43
CA LYS A 311 11.05 23.34 -6.19
C LYS A 311 9.74 23.42 -5.38
N PRO A 312 8.63 23.95 -5.94
CA PRO A 312 7.33 23.91 -5.31
C PRO A 312 6.85 22.47 -5.13
N ILE A 313 6.46 22.11 -3.91
CA ILE A 313 5.96 20.78 -3.56
C ILE A 313 4.86 20.89 -2.50
N TYR A 314 4.18 19.79 -2.23
CA TYR A 314 3.29 19.68 -1.08
C TYR A 314 3.99 18.90 0.03
N GLN A 315 4.29 19.57 1.15
CA GLN A 315 5.00 18.98 2.27
C GLN A 315 4.02 18.27 3.19
N LEU A 316 4.34 17.04 3.60
CA LEU A 316 3.70 16.37 4.73
C LEU A 316 4.70 16.34 5.88
N ASN A 317 4.53 17.23 6.85
CA ASN A 317 5.51 17.41 7.92
C ASN A 317 5.07 16.66 9.20
N TYR A 318 5.80 15.59 9.51
CA TYR A 318 5.58 14.72 10.67
C TYR A 318 6.40 15.14 11.90
N ARG A 319 7.28 16.13 11.74
CA ARG A 319 8.33 16.45 12.72
C ARG A 319 7.85 17.35 13.87
N TRP A 320 6.62 17.85 13.81
CA TRP A 320 6.06 18.66 14.88
C TRP A 320 5.98 17.86 16.19
N PRO A 321 6.62 18.32 17.29
CA PRO A 321 6.69 17.54 18.52
C PRO A 321 5.33 17.13 19.09
N LYS A 322 4.30 17.97 18.91
CA LYS A 322 2.94 17.71 19.40
C LYS A 322 2.18 16.63 18.63
N LEU A 323 2.66 16.22 17.45
CA LEU A 323 2.10 15.08 16.71
C LEU A 323 2.45 13.73 17.36
N ARG A 324 3.46 13.70 18.25
CA ARG A 324 3.90 12.48 18.97
C ARG A 324 4.25 11.33 18.01
N THR A 325 4.75 11.67 16.83
CA THR A 325 5.26 10.72 15.86
C THR A 325 6.45 9.97 16.46
N ILE A 326 6.56 8.67 16.20
CA ILE A 326 7.66 7.83 16.68
C ILE A 326 8.76 7.71 15.61
N ILE A 327 9.93 7.17 15.99
CA ILE A 327 11.01 6.87 15.05
C ILE A 327 10.56 5.76 14.07
N PRO A 328 10.86 5.88 12.76
CA PRO A 328 11.65 6.96 12.14
C PRO A 328 10.84 8.20 11.74
N ASP A 329 9.51 8.12 11.73
CA ASP A 329 8.63 9.12 11.11
C ASP A 329 8.70 10.51 11.77
N CYS A 330 9.13 10.63 13.02
CA CYS A 330 9.42 11.94 13.63
C CYS A 330 10.60 12.70 12.97
N TYR A 331 11.34 12.06 12.06
CA TYR A 331 12.37 12.68 11.23
C TYR A 331 11.93 12.88 9.78
N CYS A 332 10.70 12.50 9.43
CA CYS A 332 10.20 12.53 8.06
C CYS A 332 9.56 13.87 7.70
N ILE A 333 9.83 14.33 6.48
CA ILE A 333 8.98 15.22 5.71
C ILE A 333 8.73 14.53 4.37
N ASP A 334 7.50 14.13 4.08
CA ASP A 334 7.19 13.67 2.72
C ASP A 334 7.07 14.90 1.82
N GLU A 335 7.47 14.76 0.56
CA GLU A 335 7.22 15.78 -0.46
C GLU A 335 6.41 15.15 -1.58
N LEU A 336 5.35 15.82 -2.03
CA LEU A 336 4.51 15.35 -3.13
C LEU A 336 4.49 16.31 -4.31
N VAL A 337 4.36 15.70 -5.49
CA VAL A 337 4.06 16.36 -6.76
C VAL A 337 2.99 15.59 -7.50
N GLN A 338 2.26 16.29 -8.36
CA GLN A 338 1.33 15.68 -9.29
C GLN A 338 2.03 15.32 -10.60
N ILE A 339 1.84 14.09 -11.08
CA ILE A 339 2.44 13.62 -12.34
C ILE A 339 1.41 13.25 -13.40
N ALA A 340 0.15 13.10 -13.01
CA ALA A 340 -1.01 13.05 -13.90
C ALA A 340 -2.24 13.52 -13.11
N GLU A 341 -3.35 13.80 -13.80
CA GLU A 341 -4.63 14.10 -13.12
C GLU A 341 -4.97 12.97 -12.13
N GLY A 342 -5.11 13.30 -10.84
CA GLY A 342 -5.45 12.34 -9.79
C GLY A 342 -4.35 11.35 -9.38
N LEU A 343 -3.11 11.50 -9.88
CA LEU A 343 -1.97 10.65 -9.53
C LEU A 343 -0.77 11.47 -9.10
N TYR A 344 -0.26 11.15 -7.91
CA TYR A 344 0.79 11.90 -7.23
C TYR A 344 1.95 10.98 -6.85
N ILE A 345 3.18 11.46 -7.03
CA ILE A 345 4.39 10.81 -6.49
C ILE A 345 4.78 11.53 -5.21
N GLY A 346 4.95 10.76 -4.14
CA GLY A 346 5.57 11.20 -2.91
C GLY A 346 7.00 10.66 -2.78
N GLN A 347 7.91 11.47 -2.26
CA GLN A 347 9.24 11.03 -1.82
C GLN A 347 9.37 11.11 -0.30
N LEU A 348 10.06 10.14 0.27
CA LEU A 348 10.21 9.94 1.72
C LEU A 348 11.51 10.60 2.21
N MET A 349 11.45 11.86 2.64
CA MET A 349 12.63 12.61 3.05
C MET A 349 12.86 12.52 4.56
N TYR A 350 13.84 11.73 4.98
CA TYR A 350 14.22 11.65 6.38
C TYR A 350 15.47 12.48 6.69
N ALA A 351 15.40 13.24 7.78
CA ALA A 351 16.55 13.95 8.34
C ALA A 351 17.61 12.94 8.79
N THR A 352 18.85 13.13 8.33
CA THR A 352 19.96 12.24 8.72
C THR A 352 20.79 12.76 9.88
N LYS A 353 20.63 14.04 10.26
CA LYS A 353 21.14 14.59 11.53
C LYS A 353 20.18 14.30 12.68
N VAL A 354 20.15 13.02 13.09
CA VAL A 354 19.16 12.48 14.04
C VAL A 354 19.24 13.07 15.45
N PHE A 355 20.37 13.67 15.84
CA PHE A 355 20.52 14.31 17.15
C PHE A 355 20.18 15.80 17.15
N LEU A 356 19.88 16.40 15.99
CA LEU A 356 19.50 17.80 15.89
C LEU A 356 17.98 17.93 16.10
N PRO A 357 17.51 18.63 17.15
CA PRO A 357 16.09 18.86 17.36
C PRO A 357 15.43 19.55 16.17
N TYR A 358 14.18 19.22 15.90
CA TYR A 358 13.41 19.89 14.86
C TYR A 358 13.08 21.32 15.32
N ASP A 359 13.46 22.29 14.48
CA ASP A 359 13.16 23.70 14.58
C ASP A 359 12.63 24.13 13.20
N PRO A 360 11.34 24.51 13.09
CA PRO A 360 10.75 24.91 11.82
C PRO A 360 11.34 26.21 11.26
N ALA A 361 12.03 27.03 12.07
CA ALA A 361 12.70 28.24 11.63
C ALA A 361 14.14 28.01 11.13
N ALA A 362 14.71 26.83 11.38
CA ALA A 362 16.05 26.48 10.95
C ALA A 362 16.10 26.18 9.45
N ASP A 363 17.26 26.46 8.82
CA ASP A 363 17.50 26.07 7.42
C ASP A 363 17.36 24.55 7.27
N PRO A 364 16.45 24.04 6.40
CA PRO A 364 16.26 22.61 6.18
C PRO A 364 17.55 21.86 5.82
N ALA A 365 18.52 22.55 5.21
CA ALA A 365 19.82 21.97 4.87
C ALA A 365 20.59 21.46 6.09
N LEU A 366 20.34 22.01 7.30
CA LEU A 366 20.98 21.57 8.54
C LEU A 366 20.63 20.13 8.92
N TYR A 367 19.47 19.64 8.51
CA TYR A 367 18.99 18.29 8.84
C TYR A 367 19.54 17.20 7.91
N GLU A 368 20.19 17.59 6.80
CA GLU A 368 20.73 16.68 5.79
C GLU A 368 19.70 15.63 5.32
N TYR A 369 18.52 16.07 4.90
CA TYR A 369 17.49 15.18 4.39
C TYR A 369 17.98 14.32 3.23
N ARG A 370 17.59 13.04 3.24
CA ARG A 370 17.85 12.08 2.16
C ARG A 370 16.54 11.40 1.76
N ASN A 371 16.43 11.06 0.47
CA ASN A 371 15.32 10.30 -0.06
C ASN A 371 15.52 8.80 0.25
N PHE A 372 14.55 8.20 0.95
CA PHE A 372 14.53 6.79 1.32
C PHE A 372 13.53 5.96 0.51
N GLY A 373 12.85 6.55 -0.46
CA GLY A 373 11.93 5.82 -1.33
C GLY A 373 10.82 6.69 -1.89
N PHE A 374 9.98 6.05 -2.69
CA PHE A 374 8.84 6.68 -3.34
C PHE A 374 7.55 5.93 -3.04
N PHE A 375 6.47 6.69 -2.90
CA PHE A 375 5.11 6.18 -2.80
C PHE A 375 4.20 6.92 -3.77
N LEU A 376 3.02 6.38 -4.00
CA LEU A 376 1.95 6.99 -4.77
C LEU A 376 0.80 7.34 -3.86
N LEU A 377 0.18 8.47 -4.15
CA LEU A 377 -1.20 8.75 -3.76
C LEU A 377 -2.03 8.83 -5.03
N MET A 378 -3.21 8.26 -5.01
CA MET A 378 -4.06 8.18 -6.19
C MET A 378 -5.54 8.26 -5.83
N ASP A 379 -6.32 8.80 -6.75
CA ASP A 379 -7.78 8.77 -6.64
C ASP A 379 -8.36 7.36 -6.89
N GLU A 380 -9.67 7.25 -6.78
CA GLU A 380 -10.38 5.97 -6.91
C GLU A 380 -10.26 5.37 -8.33
N GLU A 381 -10.22 6.19 -9.39
CA GLU A 381 -10.10 5.67 -10.76
C GLU A 381 -8.74 5.00 -10.99
N TRP A 382 -7.66 5.62 -10.51
CA TRP A 382 -6.33 5.03 -10.53
C TRP A 382 -6.23 3.79 -9.63
N HIS A 383 -6.90 3.81 -8.48
CA HIS A 383 -6.94 2.69 -7.57
C HIS A 383 -7.58 1.44 -8.20
N GLN A 384 -8.63 1.60 -9.00
CA GLN A 384 -9.22 0.47 -9.73
C GLN A 384 -8.22 -0.17 -10.70
N ILE A 385 -7.43 0.64 -11.41
CA ILE A 385 -6.34 0.12 -12.26
C ILE A 385 -5.29 -0.59 -11.40
N ARG A 386 -4.90 -0.01 -10.26
CA ARG A 386 -3.93 -0.60 -9.33
C ARG A 386 -4.33 -2.02 -8.91
N LEU A 387 -5.60 -2.20 -8.51
CA LEU A 387 -6.15 -3.49 -8.12
C LEU A 387 -6.13 -4.48 -9.30
N GLN A 388 -6.54 -4.03 -10.48
CA GLN A 388 -6.57 -4.85 -11.70
C GLN A 388 -5.18 -5.39 -12.08
N ILE A 389 -4.16 -4.54 -12.02
CA ILE A 389 -2.80 -4.92 -12.46
C ILE A 389 -1.99 -5.61 -11.36
N GLY A 390 -2.56 -5.76 -10.16
CA GLY A 390 -1.90 -6.36 -9.02
C GLY A 390 -0.69 -5.59 -8.51
N TYR A 391 -0.78 -4.25 -8.48
CA TYR A 391 0.31 -3.40 -7.97
C TYR A 391 0.20 -3.19 -6.46
N ASP A 392 1.17 -3.73 -5.72
CA ASP A 392 1.32 -3.57 -4.26
C ASP A 392 0.10 -4.04 -3.48
N LEU A 393 -0.51 -5.19 -3.82
CA LEU A 393 -1.73 -5.68 -3.16
C LEU A 393 -1.57 -6.11 -1.70
N SER A 394 -0.43 -5.82 -1.06
CA SER A 394 -0.16 -6.22 0.32
C SER A 394 -1.04 -5.49 1.36
N ASN A 395 -1.63 -4.36 0.95
CA ASN A 395 -2.49 -3.46 1.72
C ASN A 395 -3.89 -3.27 1.08
N ALA A 396 -4.22 -4.08 0.07
CA ALA A 396 -5.46 -3.98 -0.68
C ALA A 396 -6.59 -4.80 -0.05
#